data_AF-A0AAW6CMY4-F1
#
_entry.id   AF-A0AAW6CMY4-F1
#
_cell.length_a   1.000
_cell.length_b   1.000
_cell.length_c   1.000
_cell.angle_alpha   90.00
_cell.angle_beta   90.00
_cell.angle_gamma   90.00
#
_symmetry.space_group_name_H-M   'P 1'
#
loop_
_entity.id
_entity.type
_entity.pdbx_description
1 polymer ?
#
loop_
_entity_poly.entity_id
_entity_poly.type
_entity_poly.pdbx_seq_one_letter_code
_entity_poly.pdbx_strand_id
1 'polypeptide(L)'
;MKKWKQRGFAFVLALSLTTGMLTGAQAAVSKETLNEAVQDTAEYMYRTVQNPQVGSIGGEWAVLGLARSGYDVPDSYYQDYYATVEAYVTACDGKLHDKKYTEYSRVIVALSSIGKDARNVAGYDLTKPLGDYEKTIWQGLNGPIWALIALDSAGYPMPENPEANVQATRQMYIDRILECQLPDGGWSLFGGTEAASSGDGISDPDITG
;
A
#
# COMPACT_ATOMS: atom_id res chain seq x y z
N MET A 1 52.41 32.40 20.15
CA MET A 1 52.06 31.00 20.51
C MET A 1 50.54 30.72 20.56
N LYS A 2 49.70 31.62 21.09
CA LYS A 2 48.25 31.39 21.26
C LYS A 2 47.47 31.18 19.94
N LYS A 3 47.78 31.96 18.90
CA LYS A 3 47.17 31.84 17.55
C LYS A 3 47.52 30.55 16.81
N TRP A 4 48.68 29.94 17.10
CA TRP A 4 49.11 28.69 16.45
C TRP A 4 48.38 27.48 17.05
N LYS A 5 48.15 27.50 18.36
CA LYS A 5 47.31 26.50 19.06
C LYS A 5 45.85 26.52 18.60
N GLN A 6 45.26 27.69 18.37
CA GLN A 6 43.89 27.83 17.86
C GLN A 6 43.73 27.33 16.41
N ARG A 7 44.71 27.59 15.55
CA ARG A 7 44.71 27.11 14.16
C ARG A 7 44.88 25.60 14.06
N GLY A 8 45.73 25.00 14.90
CA GLY A 8 45.87 23.54 14.97
C GLY A 8 44.58 22.85 15.44
N PHE A 9 43.90 23.42 16.44
CA PHE A 9 42.63 22.88 16.93
C PHE A 9 41.51 22.95 15.89
N ALA A 10 41.41 24.06 15.16
CA ALA A 10 40.44 24.21 14.07
C ALA A 10 40.70 23.23 12.91
N PHE A 11 41.97 22.95 12.61
CA PHE A 11 42.34 21.99 11.57
C PHE A 11 42.01 20.55 11.97
N VAL A 12 42.25 20.18 13.24
CA VAL A 12 41.85 18.88 13.77
C VAL A 12 40.33 18.72 13.73
N LEU A 13 39.57 19.72 14.19
CA LEU A 13 38.10 19.68 14.18
C LEU A 13 37.52 19.56 12.76
N ALA A 14 38.07 20.31 11.80
CA ALA A 14 37.68 20.22 10.39
C ALA A 14 38.00 18.83 9.82
N LEU A 15 39.17 18.26 10.14
CA LEU A 15 39.54 16.92 9.72
C LEU A 15 38.61 15.86 10.33
N SER A 16 38.23 16.00 11.61
CA SER A 16 37.26 15.13 12.31
C SER A 16 35.87 15.19 11.67
N LEU A 17 35.39 16.38 11.32
CA LEU A 17 34.09 16.56 10.66
C LEU A 17 34.09 15.96 9.25
N THR A 18 35.18 16.10 8.49
CA THR A 18 35.29 15.50 7.16
C THR A 18 35.41 13.98 7.18
N THR A 19 36.05 13.39 8.21
CA THR A 19 36.14 11.93 8.37
C THR A 19 34.81 11.33 8.84
N GLY A 20 34.05 12.04 9.68
CA GLY A 20 32.69 11.64 10.06
C GLY A 20 31.65 11.71 8.93
N MET A 21 31.90 12.52 7.89
CA MET A 21 31.06 12.57 6.68
C MET A 21 31.48 11.55 5.61
N LEU A 22 32.68 10.97 5.71
CA LEU A 22 33.19 9.94 4.79
C LEU A 22 32.84 8.51 5.24
N THR A 23 32.44 8.32 6.49
CA THR A 23 31.77 7.10 6.90
C THR A 23 30.34 7.13 6.36
N GLY A 24 30.16 6.68 5.11
CA GLY A 24 28.84 6.32 4.61
C GLY A 24 28.17 5.37 5.61
N ALA A 25 26.85 5.47 5.75
CA ALA A 25 26.09 4.65 6.68
C ALA A 25 26.44 3.16 6.51
N GLN A 26 27.25 2.61 7.43
CA GLN A 26 27.63 1.19 7.48
C GLN A 26 26.46 0.29 7.93
N ALA A 27 25.22 0.78 7.81
CA ALA A 27 23.99 0.06 8.11
C ALA A 27 23.32 -0.55 6.87
N ALA A 28 23.91 -0.38 5.68
CA ALA A 28 23.41 -1.02 4.47
C ALA A 28 23.82 -2.49 4.44
N VAL A 29 22.84 -3.39 4.51
CA VAL A 29 23.03 -4.83 4.26
C VAL A 29 23.51 -5.01 2.81
N SER A 30 24.29 -6.06 2.53
CA SER A 30 24.69 -6.35 1.15
C SER A 30 23.46 -6.72 0.31
N LYS A 31 23.54 -6.51 -1.01
CA LYS A 31 22.45 -6.91 -1.91
C LYS A 31 22.19 -8.41 -1.85
N GLU A 32 23.26 -9.18 -1.64
CA GLU A 32 23.22 -10.63 -1.50
C GLU A 32 22.42 -11.02 -0.26
N THR A 33 22.74 -10.46 0.91
CA THR A 33 21.99 -10.74 2.15
C THR A 33 20.54 -10.25 2.06
N LEU A 34 20.29 -9.12 1.40
CA LEU A 34 18.93 -8.65 1.16
C LEU A 34 18.14 -9.61 0.27
N ASN A 35 18.74 -10.08 -0.82
CA ASN A 35 18.12 -11.04 -1.72
C ASN A 35 17.86 -12.38 -1.02
N GLU A 36 18.81 -12.87 -0.22
CA GLU A 36 18.61 -14.08 0.60
C GLU A 36 17.41 -13.94 1.53
N ALA A 37 17.28 -12.81 2.24
CA ALA A 37 16.13 -12.55 3.11
C ALA A 37 14.80 -12.49 2.34
N VAL A 38 14.78 -11.89 1.14
CA VAL A 38 13.59 -11.85 0.28
C VAL A 38 13.21 -13.25 -0.19
N GLN A 39 14.19 -14.06 -0.63
CA GLN A 39 13.93 -15.41 -1.12
C GLN A 39 13.47 -16.35 0.01
N ASP A 40 14.07 -16.27 1.20
CA ASP A 40 13.66 -17.04 2.38
C ASP A 40 12.23 -16.67 2.83
N THR A 41 11.92 -15.37 2.84
CA THR A 41 10.57 -14.89 3.18
C THR A 41 9.54 -15.33 2.13
N ALA A 42 9.87 -15.26 0.84
CA ALA A 42 9.00 -15.70 -0.23
C ALA A 42 8.76 -17.22 -0.20
N GLU A 43 9.81 -18.02 0.03
CA GLU A 43 9.68 -19.46 0.22
C GLU A 43 8.77 -19.78 1.41
N TYR A 44 8.96 -19.08 2.53
CA TYR A 44 8.10 -19.24 3.71
C TYR A 44 6.64 -18.90 3.38
N MET A 45 6.37 -17.78 2.72
CA MET A 45 5.02 -17.38 2.31
C MET A 45 4.38 -18.41 1.38
N TYR A 46 5.10 -18.86 0.35
CA TYR A 46 4.61 -19.86 -0.59
C TYR A 46 4.29 -21.19 0.10
N ARG A 47 5.17 -21.64 1.02
CA ARG A 47 4.96 -22.86 1.80
C ARG A 47 3.78 -22.77 2.75
N THR A 48 3.51 -21.60 3.32
CA THR A 48 2.45 -21.41 4.32
C THR A 48 1.11 -21.07 3.72
N VAL A 49 1.09 -20.46 2.53
CA VAL A 49 -0.12 -20.03 1.84
C VAL A 49 -0.22 -20.74 0.50
N GLN A 50 -0.38 -22.07 0.53
CA GLN A 50 -0.43 -22.89 -0.69
C GLN A 50 -1.70 -22.67 -1.52
N ASN A 51 -2.81 -22.30 -0.86
CA ASN A 51 -4.12 -22.13 -1.47
C ASN A 51 -4.68 -20.75 -1.12
N PRO A 52 -4.18 -19.67 -1.74
CA PRO A 52 -4.60 -18.31 -1.40
C PRO A 52 -6.10 -18.12 -1.61
N GLN A 53 -6.77 -17.50 -0.64
CA GLN A 53 -8.22 -17.24 -0.65
C GLN A 53 -8.49 -15.74 -0.74
N VAL A 54 -9.75 -15.36 -1.03
CA VAL A 54 -10.16 -13.94 -0.89
C VAL A 54 -10.27 -13.60 0.59
N GLY A 55 -9.30 -12.85 1.12
CA GLY A 55 -9.23 -12.51 2.54
C GLY A 55 -7.92 -11.88 2.98
N SER A 56 -7.97 -11.04 4.02
CA SER A 56 -6.80 -10.28 4.49
C SER A 56 -5.67 -11.14 5.08
N ILE A 57 -5.95 -12.40 5.42
CA ILE A 57 -4.99 -13.35 5.95
C ILE A 57 -4.86 -14.51 4.95
N GLY A 58 -3.63 -14.79 4.51
CA GLY A 58 -3.35 -15.93 3.62
C GLY A 58 -3.97 -15.81 2.22
N GLY A 59 -4.18 -14.58 1.75
CA GLY A 59 -4.79 -14.30 0.44
C GLY A 59 -3.99 -13.27 -0.35
N GLU A 60 -4.64 -12.14 -0.61
CA GLU A 60 -4.20 -11.03 -1.46
C GLU A 60 -2.78 -10.54 -1.15
N TRP A 61 -2.43 -10.41 0.14
CA TRP A 61 -1.10 -9.91 0.53
C TRP A 61 0.01 -10.91 0.24
N ALA A 62 -0.25 -12.21 0.39
CA ALA A 62 0.70 -13.26 0.03
C ALA A 62 0.89 -13.29 -1.49
N VAL A 63 -0.21 -13.20 -2.26
CA VAL A 63 -0.17 -13.14 -3.72
C VAL A 63 0.63 -11.94 -4.22
N LEU A 64 0.33 -10.74 -3.70
CA LEU A 64 1.06 -9.51 -4.04
C LEU A 64 2.54 -9.61 -3.70
N GLY A 65 2.86 -10.09 -2.48
CA GLY A 65 4.23 -10.24 -2.01
C GLY A 65 5.03 -11.22 -2.88
N LEU A 66 4.44 -12.38 -3.18
CA LEU A 66 5.05 -13.41 -4.02
C LEU A 66 5.25 -12.92 -5.46
N ALA A 67 4.22 -12.31 -6.07
CA ALA A 67 4.31 -11.80 -7.45
C ALA A 67 5.40 -10.72 -7.63
N ARG A 68 5.75 -10.01 -6.55
CA ARG A 68 6.76 -8.94 -6.57
C ARG A 68 8.12 -9.31 -5.99
N SER A 69 8.28 -10.51 -5.43
CA SER A 69 9.52 -10.92 -4.74
C SER A 69 10.65 -11.34 -5.69
N GLY A 70 10.32 -11.71 -6.93
CA GLY A 70 11.26 -12.36 -7.86
C GLY A 70 11.60 -13.80 -7.47
N TYR A 71 10.88 -14.39 -6.52
CA TYR A 71 10.91 -15.83 -6.22
C TYR A 71 10.19 -16.61 -7.32
N ASP A 72 10.69 -17.78 -7.67
CA ASP A 72 10.10 -18.64 -8.70
C ASP A 72 8.85 -19.35 -8.15
N VAL A 73 7.69 -18.74 -8.38
CA VAL A 73 6.38 -19.31 -8.03
C VAL A 73 5.74 -19.88 -9.29
N PRO A 74 5.25 -21.14 -9.27
CA PRO A 74 4.57 -21.71 -10.43
C PRO A 74 3.34 -20.89 -10.85
N ASP A 75 3.16 -20.67 -12.16
CA ASP A 75 2.01 -19.94 -12.71
C ASP A 75 0.66 -20.48 -12.23
N SER A 76 0.56 -21.79 -11.97
CA SER A 76 -0.65 -22.43 -11.44
C SER A 76 -1.09 -21.82 -10.12
N TYR A 77 -0.18 -21.38 -9.26
CA TYR A 77 -0.50 -20.70 -8.01
C TYR A 77 -1.36 -19.44 -8.21
N TYR A 78 -0.96 -18.60 -9.18
CA TYR A 78 -1.68 -17.37 -9.50
C TYR A 78 -2.96 -17.63 -10.29
N GLN A 79 -2.98 -18.69 -11.11
CA GLN A 79 -4.19 -19.14 -11.81
C GLN A 79 -5.25 -19.67 -10.83
N ASP A 80 -4.84 -20.45 -9.83
CA ASP A 80 -5.70 -20.99 -8.77
C ASP A 80 -6.26 -19.86 -7.90
N TYR A 81 -5.44 -18.86 -7.56
CA TYR A 81 -5.92 -17.66 -6.89
C TYR A 81 -6.95 -16.92 -7.75
N TYR A 82 -6.67 -16.68 -9.03
CA TYR A 82 -7.61 -15.97 -9.90
C TYR A 82 -8.96 -16.71 -10.01
N ALA A 83 -8.93 -18.04 -10.16
CA ALA A 83 -10.14 -18.86 -10.15
C ALA A 83 -10.91 -18.75 -8.82
N THR A 84 -10.20 -18.67 -7.70
CA THR A 84 -10.79 -18.43 -6.38
C THR A 84 -11.46 -17.06 -6.30
N VAL A 85 -10.84 -16.01 -6.85
CA VAL A 85 -11.46 -14.68 -6.95
C VAL A 85 -12.71 -14.72 -7.83
N GLU A 86 -12.66 -15.35 -9.00
CA GLU A 86 -13.83 -15.47 -9.90
C GLU A 86 -15.00 -16.17 -9.20
N ALA A 87 -14.74 -17.27 -8.49
CA ALA A 87 -15.75 -17.99 -7.73
C ALA A 87 -16.34 -17.13 -6.60
N TYR A 88 -15.48 -16.41 -5.86
CA TYR A 88 -15.92 -15.53 -4.78
C TYR A 88 -16.78 -14.36 -5.28
N VAL A 89 -16.32 -13.67 -6.33
CA VAL A 89 -17.01 -12.56 -6.97
C VAL A 89 -18.37 -13.00 -7.50
N THR A 90 -18.44 -14.18 -8.14
CA THR A 90 -19.71 -14.76 -8.59
C THR A 90 -20.64 -15.04 -7.40
N ALA A 91 -20.12 -15.64 -6.32
CA ALA A 91 -20.93 -15.99 -5.15
C ALA A 91 -21.49 -14.77 -4.40
N CYS A 92 -20.84 -13.60 -4.51
CA CYS A 92 -21.31 -12.35 -3.91
C CYS A 92 -21.96 -11.39 -4.91
N ASP A 93 -22.31 -11.84 -6.12
CA ASP A 93 -22.89 -11.01 -7.18
C ASP A 93 -22.08 -9.73 -7.48
N GLY A 94 -20.75 -9.82 -7.43
CA GLY A 94 -19.83 -8.69 -7.61
C GLY A 94 -19.73 -7.73 -6.41
N LYS A 95 -20.52 -7.93 -5.36
CA LYS A 95 -20.56 -7.07 -4.17
C LYS A 95 -19.71 -7.64 -3.03
N LEU A 96 -18.41 -7.32 -3.04
CA LEU A 96 -17.47 -7.85 -2.04
C LEU A 96 -17.80 -7.42 -0.60
N HIS A 97 -18.30 -6.20 -0.40
CA HIS A 97 -18.78 -5.74 0.90
C HIS A 97 -19.71 -4.52 0.79
N ASP A 98 -20.67 -4.41 1.71
CA ASP A 98 -21.60 -3.26 1.82
C ASP A 98 -20.96 -1.93 2.28
N LYS A 99 -19.82 -1.99 2.96
CA LYS A 99 -19.24 -0.88 3.73
C LYS A 99 -17.73 -0.82 3.62
N LYS A 100 -17.07 -1.99 3.55
CA LYS A 100 -15.61 -2.04 3.50
C LYS A 100 -15.12 -1.94 2.06
N TYR A 101 -15.05 -0.72 1.54
CA TYR A 101 -14.65 -0.51 0.14
C TYR A 101 -13.16 -0.80 -0.10
N THR A 102 -12.36 -0.85 0.97
CA THR A 102 -10.97 -1.32 0.90
C THR A 102 -10.85 -2.80 0.51
N GLU A 103 -11.92 -3.61 0.62
CA GLU A 103 -11.91 -5.00 0.11
C GLU A 103 -11.75 -5.01 -1.41
N TYR A 104 -12.37 -4.08 -2.14
CA TYR A 104 -12.18 -3.95 -3.58
C TYR A 104 -10.74 -3.56 -3.91
N SER A 105 -10.21 -2.52 -3.24
CA SER A 105 -8.82 -2.09 -3.45
C SER A 105 -7.81 -3.20 -3.22
N ARG A 106 -8.01 -4.00 -2.16
CA ARG A 106 -7.15 -5.11 -1.79
C ARG A 106 -7.12 -6.20 -2.87
N VAL A 107 -8.28 -6.59 -3.38
CA VAL A 107 -8.38 -7.56 -4.48
C VAL A 107 -7.79 -6.99 -5.78
N ILE A 108 -8.09 -5.73 -6.12
CA ILE A 108 -7.56 -5.07 -7.34
C ILE A 108 -6.04 -5.08 -7.34
N VAL A 109 -5.39 -4.70 -6.25
CA VAL A 109 -3.91 -4.65 -6.18
C VAL A 109 -3.31 -6.06 -6.32
N ALA A 110 -3.91 -7.08 -5.73
CA ALA A 110 -3.47 -8.46 -5.90
C ALA A 110 -3.62 -8.92 -7.36
N LEU A 111 -4.76 -8.67 -7.99
CA LEU A 111 -5.01 -9.01 -9.40
C LEU A 111 -4.03 -8.30 -10.35
N SER A 112 -3.81 -6.99 -10.16
CA SER A 112 -2.86 -6.22 -10.95
C SER A 112 -1.43 -6.78 -10.84
N SER A 113 -1.03 -7.23 -9.64
CA SER A 113 0.31 -7.80 -9.41
C SER A 113 0.59 -9.08 -10.21
N ILE A 114 -0.45 -9.83 -10.55
CA ILE A 114 -0.38 -11.06 -11.35
C ILE A 114 -0.86 -10.85 -12.81
N GLY A 115 -1.00 -9.59 -13.23
CA GLY A 115 -1.36 -9.22 -14.60
C GLY A 115 -2.82 -9.47 -14.99
N LYS A 116 -3.73 -9.56 -14.01
CA LYS A 116 -5.17 -9.72 -14.26
C LYS A 116 -5.89 -8.37 -14.22
N ASP A 117 -6.78 -8.16 -15.19
CA ASP A 117 -7.60 -6.93 -15.28
C ASP A 117 -8.80 -7.02 -14.32
N ALA A 118 -8.82 -6.15 -13.31
CA ALA A 118 -9.87 -6.13 -12.29
C ALA A 118 -11.22 -5.56 -12.78
N ARG A 119 -11.28 -5.03 -14.01
CA ARG A 119 -12.53 -4.52 -14.61
C ARG A 119 -13.41 -5.62 -15.21
N ASN A 120 -12.90 -6.84 -15.32
CA ASN A 120 -13.65 -7.98 -15.82
C ASN A 120 -13.25 -9.26 -15.09
N VAL A 121 -13.85 -9.46 -13.91
CA VAL A 121 -13.68 -10.64 -13.08
C VAL A 121 -15.02 -11.35 -12.99
N ALA A 122 -15.14 -12.51 -13.61
CA ALA A 122 -16.42 -13.22 -13.76
C ALA A 122 -17.57 -12.34 -14.31
N GLY A 123 -17.26 -11.36 -15.18
CA GLY A 123 -18.24 -10.42 -15.73
C GLY A 123 -18.53 -9.17 -14.89
N TYR A 124 -17.84 -8.99 -13.76
CA TYR A 124 -17.98 -7.83 -12.87
C TYR A 124 -16.77 -6.91 -12.96
N ASP A 125 -17.04 -5.59 -12.91
CA ASP A 125 -16.01 -4.56 -12.78
C ASP A 125 -15.78 -4.25 -11.29
N LEU A 126 -14.66 -4.75 -10.74
CA LEU A 126 -14.31 -4.53 -9.34
C LEU A 126 -13.80 -3.10 -9.07
N THR A 127 -13.47 -2.34 -10.11
CA THR A 127 -13.08 -0.92 -9.97
C THR A 127 -14.30 -0.03 -9.81
N LYS A 128 -15.45 -0.36 -10.45
CA LYS A 128 -16.70 0.44 -10.40
C LYS A 128 -17.09 0.93 -9.00
N PRO A 129 -17.04 0.11 -7.92
CA PRO A 129 -17.34 0.57 -6.57
C PRO A 129 -16.48 1.74 -6.10
N LEU A 130 -15.22 1.84 -6.52
CA LEU A 130 -14.34 2.98 -6.23
C LEU A 130 -14.78 4.27 -6.95
N GLY A 131 -15.87 4.25 -7.72
CA GLY A 131 -16.55 5.45 -8.21
C GLY A 131 -17.55 6.06 -7.21
N ASP A 132 -17.82 5.39 -6.08
CA ASP A 132 -18.72 5.89 -5.03
C ASP A 132 -17.91 6.61 -3.95
N TYR A 133 -17.96 7.94 -3.96
CA TYR A 133 -17.14 8.76 -3.05
C TYR A 133 -17.50 8.51 -1.58
N GLU A 134 -18.78 8.58 -1.24
CA GLU A 134 -19.26 8.49 0.14
C GLU A 134 -18.93 7.13 0.78
N LYS A 135 -19.13 6.04 0.03
CA LYS A 135 -18.80 4.71 0.53
C LYS A 135 -17.30 4.46 0.60
N THR A 136 -16.54 5.04 -0.31
CA THR A 136 -15.07 4.87 -0.29
C THR A 136 -14.46 5.54 0.93
N ILE A 137 -14.87 6.76 1.29
CA ILE A 137 -14.28 7.49 2.43
C ILE A 137 -14.80 7.02 3.80
N TRP A 138 -15.79 6.13 3.83
CA TRP A 138 -16.50 5.73 5.05
C TRP A 138 -15.58 5.14 6.13
N GLN A 139 -14.54 4.39 5.74
CA GLN A 139 -13.62 3.73 6.68
C GLN A 139 -12.47 4.65 7.17
N GLY A 140 -12.58 5.96 6.95
CA GLY A 140 -11.48 6.89 7.20
C GLY A 140 -10.50 6.93 6.04
N LEU A 141 -9.29 7.43 6.30
CA LEU A 141 -8.31 7.72 5.24
C LEU A 141 -7.83 6.50 4.46
N ASN A 142 -7.93 5.30 5.03
CA ASN A 142 -7.61 4.07 4.30
C ASN A 142 -8.41 3.94 3.00
N GLY A 143 -9.67 4.39 2.99
CA GLY A 143 -10.52 4.37 1.81
C GLY A 143 -9.93 5.08 0.59
N PRO A 144 -9.77 6.42 0.62
CA PRO A 144 -9.21 7.18 -0.49
C PRO A 144 -7.76 6.80 -0.82
N ILE A 145 -6.93 6.48 0.17
CA ILE A 145 -5.53 6.05 -0.06
C ILE A 145 -5.49 4.76 -0.90
N TRP A 146 -6.18 3.72 -0.44
CA TRP A 146 -6.19 2.44 -1.14
C TRP A 146 -6.98 2.47 -2.45
N ALA A 147 -7.98 3.34 -2.60
CA ALA A 147 -8.64 3.56 -3.88
C ALA A 147 -7.67 4.09 -4.94
N LEU A 148 -6.85 5.09 -4.61
CA LEU A 148 -5.85 5.63 -5.53
C LEU A 148 -4.77 4.60 -5.87
N ILE A 149 -4.22 3.90 -4.86
CA ILE A 149 -3.23 2.83 -5.07
C ILE A 149 -3.79 1.74 -5.99
N ALA A 150 -5.03 1.30 -5.76
CA ALA A 150 -5.67 0.28 -6.58
C ALA A 150 -5.84 0.74 -8.02
N LEU A 151 -6.34 1.96 -8.25
CA LEU A 151 -6.50 2.52 -9.59
C LEU A 151 -5.15 2.69 -10.30
N ASP A 152 -4.09 3.07 -9.58
CA ASP A 152 -2.76 3.24 -10.18
C ASP A 152 -2.01 1.93 -10.42
N SER A 153 -2.37 0.86 -9.71
CA SER A 153 -1.66 -0.44 -9.76
C SER A 153 -1.54 -1.04 -11.17
N ALA A 154 -2.47 -0.75 -12.07
CA ALA A 154 -2.41 -1.12 -13.49
C ALA A 154 -2.84 0.03 -14.42
N GLY A 155 -2.83 1.28 -13.93
CA GLY A 155 -3.23 2.45 -14.72
C GLY A 155 -4.72 2.48 -15.08
N TYR A 156 -5.59 2.02 -14.19
CA TYR A 156 -7.03 2.09 -14.37
C TYR A 156 -7.51 3.55 -14.45
N PRO A 157 -8.43 3.88 -15.37
CA PRO A 157 -9.10 5.16 -15.38
C PRO A 157 -9.97 5.30 -14.12
N MET A 158 -10.38 6.53 -13.82
CA MET A 158 -11.42 6.73 -12.80
C MET A 158 -12.72 6.06 -13.29
N PRO A 159 -13.30 5.13 -12.52
CA PRO A 159 -14.53 4.44 -12.93
C PRO A 159 -15.75 5.35 -12.78
N GLU A 160 -16.67 5.23 -13.74
CA GLU A 160 -18.00 5.83 -13.63
C GLU A 160 -18.91 4.88 -12.85
N ASN A 161 -19.59 5.42 -11.83
CA ASN A 161 -20.58 4.71 -11.05
C ASN A 161 -21.89 5.50 -10.98
N PRO A 162 -22.81 5.32 -11.95
CA PRO A 162 -24.10 6.01 -11.97
C PRO A 162 -24.99 5.74 -10.75
N GLU A 163 -24.69 4.71 -9.96
CA GLU A 163 -25.42 4.34 -8.74
C GLU A 163 -24.87 5.06 -7.49
N ALA A 164 -23.74 5.74 -7.60
CA ALA A 164 -23.18 6.52 -6.51
C ALA A 164 -24.01 7.78 -6.27
N ASN A 165 -24.32 8.08 -5.01
CA ASN A 165 -24.92 9.37 -4.63
C ASN A 165 -24.01 10.53 -5.02
N VAL A 166 -22.70 10.34 -4.80
CA VAL A 166 -21.65 11.27 -5.17
C VAL A 166 -20.61 10.51 -5.97
N GLN A 167 -20.55 10.80 -7.28
CA GLN A 167 -19.52 10.29 -8.17
C GLN A 167 -18.15 10.78 -7.69
N ALA A 168 -17.26 9.85 -7.40
CA ALA A 168 -15.89 10.17 -7.02
C ALA A 168 -15.09 10.67 -8.23
N THR A 169 -14.07 11.48 -7.92
CA THR A 169 -12.95 11.76 -8.83
C THR A 169 -11.65 11.51 -8.10
N ARG A 170 -10.56 11.29 -8.83
CA ARG A 170 -9.21 11.21 -8.24
C ARG A 170 -8.88 12.44 -7.39
N GLN A 171 -9.26 13.63 -7.86
CA GLN A 171 -9.01 14.88 -7.14
C GLN A 171 -9.76 14.91 -5.80
N MET A 172 -11.01 14.43 -5.75
CA MET A 172 -11.75 14.38 -4.48
C MET A 172 -11.08 13.48 -3.43
N TYR A 173 -10.46 12.36 -3.85
CA TYR A 173 -9.69 11.53 -2.92
C TYR A 173 -8.41 12.22 -2.44
N ILE A 174 -7.70 12.93 -3.35
CA ILE A 174 -6.52 13.71 -3.00
C ILE A 174 -6.90 14.82 -2.01
N ASP A 175 -7.93 15.61 -2.32
CA ASP A 175 -8.43 16.69 -1.47
C ASP A 175 -8.80 16.15 -0.10
N ARG A 176 -9.52 15.02 -0.05
CA ARG A 176 -9.89 14.38 1.20
C ARG A 176 -8.68 13.97 2.05
N ILE A 177 -7.62 13.43 1.43
CA ILE A 177 -6.39 13.09 2.14
C ILE A 177 -5.74 14.36 2.70
N LEU A 178 -5.64 15.43 1.90
CA LEU A 178 -5.02 16.69 2.32
C LEU A 178 -5.80 17.41 3.42
N GLU A 179 -7.14 17.38 3.37
CA GLU A 179 -8.02 17.94 4.41
C GLU A 179 -7.80 17.28 5.78
N CYS A 180 -7.41 16.01 5.80
CA CYS A 180 -7.18 15.26 7.02
C CYS A 180 -5.74 15.39 7.58
N GLN A 181 -4.88 16.21 6.95
CA GLN A 181 -3.52 16.40 7.43
C GLN A 181 -3.53 17.03 8.84
N LEU A 182 -2.78 16.44 9.75
CA LEU A 182 -2.62 16.90 11.12
C LEU A 182 -1.64 18.09 11.20
N PRO A 183 -1.64 18.87 12.30
CA PRO A 183 -0.76 20.04 12.44
C PRO A 183 0.74 19.75 12.37
N ASP A 184 1.16 18.51 12.64
CA ASP A 184 2.54 18.04 12.51
C ASP A 184 2.91 17.60 11.07
N GLY A 185 1.95 17.65 10.15
CA GLY A 185 2.10 17.30 8.75
C GLY A 185 1.81 15.83 8.41
N GLY A 186 1.54 14.98 9.41
CA GLY A 186 1.19 13.58 9.19
C GLY A 186 -0.32 13.33 9.16
N TRP A 187 -0.70 12.06 9.21
CA TRP A 187 -2.09 11.61 9.12
C TRP A 187 -2.37 10.49 10.12
N SER A 188 -3.62 10.36 10.51
CA SER A 188 -4.14 9.21 11.27
C SER A 188 -5.42 8.70 10.61
N LEU A 189 -5.93 7.55 11.03
CA LEU A 189 -7.06 6.92 10.33
C LEU A 189 -8.29 7.84 10.23
N PHE A 190 -8.62 8.57 11.30
CA PHE A 190 -9.75 9.51 11.34
C PHE A 190 -9.35 10.95 11.70
N GLY A 191 -8.05 11.27 11.73
CA GLY A 191 -7.54 12.61 12.00
C GLY A 191 -8.10 13.65 11.03
N GLY A 192 -8.46 14.83 11.54
CA GLY A 192 -9.06 15.89 10.72
C GLY A 192 -10.47 15.57 10.19
N THR A 193 -11.15 14.55 10.74
CA THR A 193 -12.53 14.19 10.37
C THR A 193 -13.51 14.38 11.53
N GLU A 194 -14.81 14.42 11.24
CA GLU A 194 -15.86 14.45 12.29
C GLU A 194 -15.88 13.18 13.15
N ALA A 195 -15.34 12.07 12.65
CA ALA A 195 -15.26 10.80 13.37
C ALA A 195 -14.02 10.68 14.26
N ALA A 196 -13.16 11.71 14.32
CA ALA A 196 -11.93 11.70 15.10
C ALA A 196 -12.18 11.47 16.60
N SER A 197 -11.41 10.57 17.18
CA SER A 197 -11.33 10.33 18.63
C SER A 197 -10.05 10.91 19.21
N SER A 198 -9.87 10.82 20.54
CA SER A 198 -8.68 11.38 21.22
C SER A 198 -7.34 10.82 20.71
N GLY A 199 -7.34 9.63 20.11
CA GLY A 199 -6.13 9.03 19.52
C GLY A 199 -5.79 9.55 18.13
N ASP A 200 -6.78 10.08 17.40
CA ASP A 200 -6.63 10.47 16.00
C ASP A 200 -5.94 11.84 15.81
N GLY A 201 -5.64 12.56 16.89
CA GLY A 201 -4.86 13.79 16.84
C GLY A 201 -3.34 13.58 16.75
N ILE A 202 -2.88 12.33 16.71
CA ILE A 202 -1.47 11.94 16.63
C ILE A 202 -1.26 11.20 15.32
N SER A 203 -0.20 11.56 14.59
CA SER A 203 0.16 10.87 13.35
C SER A 203 0.37 9.38 13.57
N ASP A 204 -0.31 8.60 12.76
CA ASP A 204 -0.19 7.15 12.68
C ASP A 204 0.86 6.80 11.61
N PRO A 205 1.95 6.08 11.97
CA PRO A 205 2.95 5.67 11.00
C PRO A 205 2.38 4.80 9.88
N ASP A 206 1.31 4.03 10.13
CA ASP A 206 0.69 3.16 9.13
C ASP A 206 -0.14 3.95 8.09
N ILE A 207 -0.51 5.20 8.41
CA ILE A 207 -1.29 6.06 7.51
C ILE A 207 -0.41 7.15 6.87
N THR A 208 0.64 7.57 7.56
CA THR A 208 1.54 8.66 7.10
C THR A 208 2.63 8.19 6.13
N GLY A 209 3.09 6.93 6.28
CA GLY A 209 4.28 6.39 5.62
C GLY A 209 4.15 6.04 4.14
#